data_AF-A0A399X5I1-F1
#
_entry.id   AF-A0A399X5I1-F1
#
_cell.length_a   1.000
_cell.length_b   1.000
_cell.length_c   1.000
_cell.angle_alpha   90.00
_cell.angle_beta   90.00
_cell.angle_gamma   90.00
#
_symmetry.space_group_name_H-M   'P 1'
#
loop_
_entity.id
_entity.type
_entity.pdbx_description
1 polymer ?
#
loop_
_entity_poly.entity_id
_entity_poly.type
_entity_poly.pdbx_seq_one_letter_code
_entity_poly.pdbx_strand_id
1 'polypeptide(L)'
;MDYKIVKADDHWFRENINCQYACPVNTPAMNYIERIVAGDFDASLRLNFMANLFPHILGRVCTHPCETACRRGAIDKPIAICSLKRSAADFASVKSPRKSAPGEKTEKRVAIIGSGPSGLAAANDLARKGHDVVVYEALPVAGGMLSVGIPPYRLPRETIEDAVNWIKALGVDIRLNNPIDTPDAFDALLREYSAVYLATGAHRSQMLEIPGEELEGVLHGVTFMKDTNLGLRKTVPERVAVLGGGFTAIDCARSSLRLGAKEVSVMYRRTLEEMPAGELEVRMAGQEGIQMHYLTSPVRITGGHDRRVTHIECIKNTLGEPDEKGRRRPVPVKGSNFMVPVDLIIAAIGQSPDMGFLSERCGIKINHWGMPVVDAEDFMTTRPGVFAGGDCVTGPRNVIEVIADGRKAARAIHRFLTGEERNGYTFYYKDQSPSDRMPNYESAPRQSQDALPMSKRQNLDTEVELGLSKENTSKEAGRCLLCHYNIFIDETCILCGGCIDVCPYNCISMVSREEVEIADKSGDEGAVTGDWDAVMVLDEEKCIRCGLCVKRCPVNAITMKRFAYAVE
;
A
#
# COMPACT_ATOMS: atom_id res chain seq x y z
N MET A 1 -32.96 17.71 14.40
CA MET A 1 -32.61 18.06 13.01
C MET A 1 -31.86 16.87 12.46
N ASP A 2 -32.40 16.24 11.42
CA ASP A 2 -31.92 14.94 10.92
C ASP A 2 -30.90 15.11 9.78
N TYR A 3 -30.70 16.34 9.31
CA TYR A 3 -29.79 16.69 8.21
C TYR A 3 -28.86 17.84 8.61
N LYS A 4 -27.57 17.69 8.30
CA LYS A 4 -26.54 18.71 8.57
C LYS A 4 -25.97 19.24 7.26
N ILE A 5 -26.07 20.54 7.02
CA ILE A 5 -25.36 21.18 5.90
C ILE A 5 -23.90 21.35 6.31
N VAL A 6 -23.00 20.80 5.53
CA VAL A 6 -21.54 20.93 5.69
C VAL A 6 -21.02 21.89 4.63
N LYS A 7 -20.15 22.83 5.04
CA LYS A 7 -19.42 23.65 4.07
C LYS A 7 -18.53 22.74 3.23
N ALA A 8 -18.81 22.67 1.94
CA ALA A 8 -18.01 21.91 0.99
C ALA A 8 -16.74 22.69 0.67
N ASP A 9 -15.83 22.79 1.64
CA ASP A 9 -14.52 23.40 1.47
C ASP A 9 -13.51 22.42 0.85
N ASP A 10 -12.30 22.91 0.57
CA ASP A 10 -11.26 22.11 -0.06
C ASP A 10 -10.79 20.92 0.80
N HIS A 11 -10.95 21.02 2.12
CA HIS A 11 -10.68 19.90 3.02
C HIS A 11 -11.76 18.83 2.87
N TRP A 12 -13.03 19.23 2.91
CA TRP A 12 -14.18 18.33 2.73
C TRP A 12 -14.09 17.57 1.41
N PHE A 13 -13.83 18.23 0.27
CA PHE A 13 -13.75 17.53 -1.01
C PHE A 13 -12.58 16.54 -1.09
N ARG A 14 -11.45 16.81 -0.44
CA ARG A 14 -10.32 15.87 -0.40
C ARG A 14 -10.65 14.63 0.39
N GLU A 15 -11.28 14.79 1.56
CA GLU A 15 -11.67 13.66 2.41
C GLU A 15 -12.82 12.86 1.79
N ASN A 16 -13.72 13.51 1.05
CA ASN A 16 -14.87 12.88 0.40
C ASN A 16 -14.49 12.07 -0.86
N ILE A 17 -13.24 12.14 -1.33
CA ILE A 17 -12.67 11.19 -2.31
C ILE A 17 -11.92 10.10 -1.53
N ASN A 18 -12.68 9.27 -0.83
CA ASN A 18 -12.19 8.32 0.17
C ASN A 18 -11.04 7.43 -0.32
N CYS A 19 -11.11 6.93 -1.57
CA CYS A 19 -10.07 6.04 -2.11
C CYS A 19 -8.73 6.76 -2.35
N GLN A 20 -8.76 8.05 -2.69
CA GLN A 20 -7.56 8.87 -2.85
C GLN A 20 -6.99 9.22 -1.48
N TYR A 21 -7.85 9.69 -0.56
CA TYR A 21 -7.43 10.05 0.80
C TYR A 21 -6.88 8.87 1.61
N ALA A 22 -7.49 7.68 1.47
CA ALA A 22 -7.01 6.46 2.12
C ALA A 22 -5.69 5.93 1.54
N CYS A 23 -5.27 6.40 0.36
CA CYS A 23 -3.97 6.04 -0.19
C CYS A 23 -2.88 6.87 0.53
N PRO A 24 -1.86 6.25 1.17
CA PRO A 24 -0.85 7.00 1.93
C PRO A 24 -0.08 8.07 1.13
N VAL A 25 -0.01 7.94 -0.20
CA VAL A 25 0.60 8.93 -1.11
C VAL A 25 -0.41 9.78 -1.86
N ASN A 26 -1.71 9.64 -1.57
CA ASN A 26 -2.83 10.32 -2.24
C ASN A 26 -2.88 10.08 -3.75
N THR A 27 -2.75 8.82 -4.18
CA THR A 27 -2.84 8.48 -5.61
C THR A 27 -4.24 8.82 -6.15
N PRO A 28 -4.37 9.57 -7.26
CA PRO A 28 -5.68 10.01 -7.77
C PRO A 28 -6.39 8.87 -8.52
N ALA A 29 -6.93 7.91 -7.76
CA ALA A 29 -7.53 6.68 -8.26
C ALA A 29 -8.59 6.91 -9.32
N MET A 30 -9.53 7.81 -9.05
CA MET A 30 -10.65 8.06 -9.94
C MET A 30 -10.21 8.68 -11.26
N ASN A 31 -9.21 9.57 -11.24
CA ASN A 31 -8.69 10.23 -12.44
C ASN A 31 -8.03 9.22 -13.38
N TYR A 32 -7.20 8.30 -12.86
CA TYR A 32 -6.55 7.32 -13.73
C TYR A 32 -7.52 6.24 -14.19
N ILE A 33 -8.52 5.86 -13.37
CA ILE A 33 -9.58 4.92 -13.77
C ILE A 33 -10.45 5.52 -14.87
N GLU A 34 -10.77 6.81 -14.79
CA GLU A 34 -11.48 7.54 -15.84
C GLU A 34 -10.75 7.47 -17.18
N ARG A 35 -9.41 7.53 -17.19
CA ARG A 35 -8.61 7.35 -18.41
C ARG A 35 -8.61 5.92 -18.92
N ILE A 36 -8.70 4.92 -18.04
CA ILE A 36 -8.89 3.50 -18.44
C ILE A 36 -10.22 3.32 -19.16
N VAL A 37 -11.30 3.92 -18.67
CA VAL A 37 -12.61 3.89 -19.36
C VAL A 37 -12.52 4.47 -20.77
N ALA A 38 -11.73 5.53 -20.95
CA ALA A 38 -11.47 6.13 -22.26
C ALA A 38 -10.48 5.34 -23.14
N GLY A 39 -9.91 4.23 -22.64
CA GLY A 39 -8.90 3.44 -23.35
C GLY A 39 -7.50 4.06 -23.38
N ASP A 40 -7.27 5.17 -22.66
CA ASP A 40 -6.00 5.90 -22.62
C ASP A 40 -5.15 5.43 -21.42
N PHE A 41 -4.50 4.28 -21.59
CA PHE A 41 -3.64 3.70 -20.56
C PHE A 41 -2.38 4.53 -20.30
N ASP A 42 -1.87 5.25 -21.31
CA ASP A 42 -0.70 6.12 -21.14
C ASP A 42 -1.03 7.32 -20.24
N ALA A 43 -2.18 7.97 -20.42
CA ALA A 43 -2.63 9.01 -19.50
C ALA A 43 -2.94 8.46 -18.11
N SER A 44 -3.54 7.27 -18.04
CA SER A 44 -3.80 6.59 -16.77
C SER A 44 -2.52 6.37 -15.97
N LEU A 45 -1.48 5.85 -16.62
CA LEU A 45 -0.19 5.60 -15.98
C LEU A 45 0.52 6.92 -15.59
N ARG A 46 0.47 7.95 -16.44
CA ARG A 46 1.01 9.29 -16.09
C ARG A 46 0.38 9.87 -14.82
N LEU A 47 -0.93 9.73 -14.66
CA LEU A 47 -1.65 10.19 -13.46
C LEU A 47 -1.24 9.42 -12.21
N ASN A 48 -0.91 8.13 -12.34
CA ASN A 48 -0.34 7.38 -11.22
C ASN A 48 1.00 7.98 -10.77
N PHE A 49 1.91 8.27 -11.70
CA PHE A 49 3.23 8.82 -11.41
C PHE A 49 3.24 10.21 -10.75
N MET A 50 2.11 10.93 -10.74
CA MET A 50 2.00 12.19 -9.97
C MET A 50 2.19 11.99 -8.47
N ALA A 51 1.79 10.82 -7.96
CA ALA A 51 1.74 10.54 -6.52
C ALA A 51 2.43 9.22 -6.15
N ASN A 52 2.22 8.19 -6.97
CA ASN A 52 2.78 6.87 -6.80
C ASN A 52 4.02 6.70 -7.67
N LEU A 53 5.19 6.55 -7.05
CA LEU A 53 6.44 6.36 -7.77
C LEU A 53 6.55 4.99 -8.47
N PHE A 54 5.83 3.97 -7.96
CA PHE A 54 5.97 2.59 -8.42
C PHE A 54 4.61 1.95 -8.78
N PRO A 55 3.84 2.48 -9.74
CA PRO A 55 2.57 1.88 -10.14
C PRO A 55 2.69 0.45 -10.64
N HIS A 56 3.78 0.12 -11.35
CA HIS A 56 4.06 -1.23 -11.85
C HIS A 56 4.24 -2.25 -10.72
N ILE A 57 4.85 -1.82 -9.61
CA ILE A 57 5.09 -2.65 -8.43
C ILE A 57 3.83 -2.71 -7.57
N LEU A 58 3.25 -1.54 -7.26
CA LEU A 58 2.09 -1.43 -6.38
C LEU A 58 0.77 -1.85 -7.03
N GLY A 59 0.75 -2.14 -8.34
CA GLY A 59 -0.35 -2.88 -8.96
C GLY A 59 -0.33 -4.37 -8.61
N ARG A 60 0.81 -4.89 -8.17
CA ARG A 60 1.04 -6.31 -7.85
C ARG A 60 1.02 -6.60 -6.35
N VAL A 61 1.63 -5.74 -5.54
CA VAL A 61 1.93 -6.07 -4.13
C VAL A 61 1.28 -5.14 -3.09
N CYS A 62 0.41 -4.22 -3.52
CA CYS A 62 -0.22 -3.24 -2.63
C CYS A 62 -1.35 -3.88 -1.80
N THR A 63 -1.46 -3.50 -0.53
CA THR A 63 -2.56 -3.89 0.39
C THR A 63 -3.82 -3.05 0.23
N HIS A 64 -3.85 -2.21 -0.80
CA HIS A 64 -5.02 -1.51 -1.34
C HIS A 64 -5.99 -0.90 -0.29
N PRO A 65 -5.52 -0.04 0.64
CA PRO A 65 -6.41 0.66 1.59
C PRO A 65 -7.48 1.51 0.89
N CYS A 66 -7.19 1.95 -0.34
CA CYS A 66 -8.12 2.63 -1.23
C CYS A 66 -9.37 1.79 -1.58
N GLU A 67 -9.27 0.46 -1.60
CA GLU A 67 -10.40 -0.44 -1.85
C GLU A 67 -11.26 -0.60 -0.60
N THR A 68 -10.65 -0.67 0.58
CA THR A 68 -11.37 -0.69 1.87
C THR A 68 -12.19 0.58 2.06
N ALA A 69 -11.64 1.74 1.69
CA ALA A 69 -12.33 3.03 1.79
C ALA A 69 -13.28 3.32 0.62
N CYS A 70 -13.35 2.45 -0.39
CA CYS A 70 -14.11 2.72 -1.60
C CYS A 70 -15.62 2.81 -1.31
N ARG A 71 -16.25 3.95 -1.66
CA ARG A 71 -17.70 4.18 -1.47
C ARG A 71 -18.57 3.10 -2.10
N ARG A 72 -18.16 2.54 -3.23
CA ARG A 72 -18.87 1.45 -3.92
C ARG A 72 -19.00 0.20 -3.04
N GLY A 73 -18.09 -0.01 -2.08
CA GLY A 73 -18.14 -1.12 -1.13
C GLY A 73 -19.37 -1.12 -0.22
N ALA A 74 -20.00 0.03 0.02
CA ALA A 74 -21.27 0.13 0.74
C ALA A 74 -22.50 -0.26 -0.10
N ILE A 75 -22.34 -0.35 -1.42
CA ILE A 75 -23.40 -0.70 -2.37
C ILE A 75 -23.28 -2.18 -2.75
N ASP A 76 -22.11 -2.60 -3.20
CA ASP A 76 -21.84 -3.98 -3.61
C ASP A 76 -20.43 -4.45 -3.21
N LYS A 77 -19.48 -4.45 -4.15
CA LYS A 77 -18.07 -4.78 -3.94
C LYS A 77 -17.23 -3.58 -4.36
N PRO A 78 -16.16 -3.25 -3.59
CA PRO A 78 -15.29 -2.15 -3.95
C PRO A 78 -14.69 -2.33 -5.34
N ILE A 79 -14.27 -1.23 -5.94
CA ILE A 79 -13.53 -1.26 -7.20
C ILE A 79 -12.20 -1.97 -6.99
N ALA A 80 -11.75 -2.80 -7.92
CA ALA A 80 -10.44 -3.41 -7.92
C ALA A 80 -9.35 -2.41 -8.33
N ILE A 81 -9.19 -1.35 -7.53
CA ILE A 81 -8.29 -0.22 -7.76
C ILE A 81 -6.83 -0.67 -7.94
N CYS A 82 -6.40 -1.68 -7.18
CA CYS A 82 -5.05 -2.26 -7.32
C CYS A 82 -4.87 -2.95 -8.67
N SER A 83 -5.84 -3.77 -9.08
CA SER A 83 -5.84 -4.45 -10.38
C SER A 83 -5.87 -3.44 -11.54
N LEU A 84 -6.66 -2.37 -11.43
CA LEU A 84 -6.73 -1.32 -12.45
C LEU A 84 -5.45 -0.49 -12.52
N LYS A 85 -4.76 -0.27 -11.40
CA LYS A 85 -3.41 0.32 -11.38
C LYS A 85 -2.42 -0.56 -12.13
N ARG A 86 -2.48 -1.88 -11.93
CA ARG A 86 -1.70 -2.83 -12.72
C ARG A 86 -2.06 -2.75 -14.20
N SER A 87 -3.34 -2.74 -14.57
CA SER A 87 -3.76 -2.61 -15.96
C SER A 87 -3.26 -1.32 -16.62
N ALA A 88 -3.27 -0.20 -15.89
CA ALA A 88 -2.67 1.06 -16.36
C ALA A 88 -1.19 0.89 -16.70
N ALA A 89 -0.43 0.25 -15.80
CA ALA A 89 0.97 -0.07 -16.00
C ALA A 89 1.21 -1.07 -17.13
N ASP A 90 0.46 -2.16 -17.19
CA ASP A 90 0.70 -3.30 -18.09
C ASP A 90 0.22 -3.01 -19.52
N PHE A 91 -0.80 -2.16 -19.72
CA PHE A 91 -1.31 -1.81 -21.06
C PHE A 91 -0.82 -0.47 -21.62
N ALA A 92 -0.14 0.37 -20.83
CA ALA A 92 0.50 1.58 -21.35
C ALA A 92 1.58 1.24 -22.41
N SER A 93 1.71 2.07 -23.44
CA SER A 93 2.79 1.97 -24.42
C SER A 93 4.09 2.56 -23.87
N VAL A 94 3.99 3.62 -23.06
CA VAL A 94 5.13 4.26 -22.40
C VAL A 94 5.13 3.86 -20.92
N LYS A 95 6.03 2.95 -20.54
CA LYS A 95 6.10 2.41 -19.18
C LYS A 95 6.77 3.34 -18.18
N SER A 96 7.66 4.22 -18.62
CA SER A 96 8.45 5.07 -17.74
C SER A 96 7.75 6.40 -17.43
N PRO A 97 8.03 7.01 -16.27
CA PRO A 97 7.64 8.38 -16.01
C PRO A 97 8.33 9.29 -17.03
N ARG A 98 7.66 10.37 -17.42
CA ARG A 98 8.31 11.40 -18.25
C ARG A 98 9.51 11.95 -17.47
N LYS A 99 10.66 12.02 -18.13
CA LYS A 99 11.84 12.70 -17.58
C LYS A 99 11.46 14.15 -17.28
N SER A 100 11.32 14.50 -16.01
CA SER A 100 11.31 15.90 -15.60
C SER A 100 12.74 16.41 -15.59
N ALA A 101 12.98 17.63 -16.07
CA ALA A 101 14.23 18.30 -15.76
C ALA A 101 14.39 18.34 -14.23
N PRO A 102 15.57 18.01 -13.68
CA PRO A 102 15.87 18.29 -12.28
C PRO A 102 15.63 19.77 -12.01
N GLY A 103 15.18 20.11 -10.79
CA GLY A 103 15.17 21.49 -10.32
C GLY A 103 16.57 22.11 -10.35
N GLU A 104 16.66 23.42 -10.12
CA GLU A 104 17.93 24.13 -10.01
C GLU A 104 18.83 23.46 -8.96
N LYS A 105 20.12 23.34 -9.27
CA LYS A 105 21.09 22.69 -8.37
C LYS A 105 21.17 23.44 -7.05
N THR A 106 20.98 22.71 -5.95
CA THR A 106 21.03 23.28 -4.59
C THR A 106 22.45 23.29 -4.01
N GLU A 107 23.39 22.62 -4.67
CA GLU A 107 24.76 22.34 -4.17
C GLU A 107 24.78 21.61 -2.80
N LYS A 108 23.65 21.03 -2.38
CA LYS A 108 23.54 20.23 -1.15
C LYS A 108 23.62 18.75 -1.46
N ARG A 109 24.46 18.05 -0.70
CA ARG A 109 24.64 16.60 -0.80
C ARG A 109 23.84 15.88 0.28
N VAL A 110 23.10 14.85 -0.11
CA VAL A 110 22.30 14.01 0.81
C VAL A 110 22.71 12.54 0.68
N ALA A 111 23.01 11.90 1.81
CA ALA A 111 23.22 10.45 1.87
C ALA A 111 21.94 9.73 2.31
N ILE A 112 21.61 8.63 1.66
CA ILE A 112 20.49 7.75 2.02
C ILE A 112 21.06 6.36 2.31
N ILE A 113 20.75 5.80 3.47
CA ILE A 113 21.19 4.46 3.87
C ILE A 113 20.03 3.48 3.65
N GLY A 114 20.14 2.64 2.62
CA GLY A 114 19.15 1.65 2.19
C GLY A 114 18.43 2.06 0.91
N SER A 115 18.37 1.13 -0.06
CA SER A 115 17.68 1.31 -1.35
C SER A 115 16.30 0.64 -1.40
N GLY A 116 15.66 0.46 -0.24
CA GLY A 116 14.27 0.01 -0.16
C GLY A 116 13.28 1.06 -0.70
N PRO A 117 11.96 0.77 -0.70
CA PRO A 117 10.95 1.67 -1.24
C PRO A 117 10.99 3.08 -0.64
N SER A 118 11.27 3.20 0.67
CA SER A 118 11.38 4.49 1.35
C SER A 118 12.60 5.30 0.88
N GLY A 119 13.77 4.66 0.81
CA GLY A 119 15.01 5.30 0.35
C GLY A 119 14.94 5.71 -1.12
N LEU A 120 14.39 4.85 -1.99
CA LEU A 120 14.19 5.16 -3.40
C LEU A 120 13.17 6.29 -3.62
N ALA A 121 12.09 6.33 -2.82
CA ALA A 121 11.12 7.42 -2.87
C ALA A 121 11.74 8.75 -2.43
N ALA A 122 12.53 8.74 -1.35
CA ALA A 122 13.25 9.92 -0.89
C ALA A 122 14.27 10.40 -1.92
N ALA A 123 15.04 9.48 -2.51
CA ALA A 123 16.04 9.77 -3.53
C ALA A 123 15.41 10.43 -4.77
N ASN A 124 14.27 9.90 -5.24
CA ASN A 124 13.54 10.47 -6.37
C ASN A 124 13.12 11.93 -6.10
N ASP A 125 12.43 12.16 -4.98
CA ASP A 125 11.90 13.49 -4.66
C ASP A 125 13.03 14.50 -4.39
N LEU A 126 14.13 14.10 -3.73
CA LEU A 126 15.30 14.96 -3.48
C LEU A 126 16.08 15.29 -4.75
N ALA A 127 16.30 14.32 -5.64
CA ALA A 127 17.00 14.56 -6.91
C ALA A 127 16.19 15.49 -7.82
N ARG A 128 14.86 15.34 -7.85
CA ARG A 128 13.97 16.27 -8.59
C ARG A 128 14.00 17.69 -8.04
N LYS A 129 14.36 17.85 -6.76
CA LYS A 129 14.56 19.14 -6.10
C LYS A 129 15.98 19.71 -6.26
N GLY A 130 16.83 19.08 -7.06
CA GLY A 130 18.15 19.61 -7.40
C GLY A 130 19.28 19.24 -6.43
N HIS A 131 19.01 18.39 -5.44
CA HIS A 131 20.04 17.89 -4.51
C HIS A 131 20.90 16.80 -5.15
N ASP A 132 22.16 16.70 -4.72
CA ASP A 132 23.04 15.60 -5.10
C ASP A 132 22.87 14.43 -4.13
N VAL A 133 22.29 13.33 -4.61
CA VAL A 133 21.87 12.21 -3.77
C VAL A 133 22.74 10.99 -4.00
N VAL A 134 23.25 10.42 -2.90
CA VAL A 134 23.95 9.13 -2.90
C VAL A 134 23.20 8.14 -2.01
N VAL A 135 22.86 6.98 -2.56
CA VAL A 135 22.21 5.87 -1.84
C VAL A 135 23.25 4.78 -1.57
N TYR A 136 23.40 4.40 -0.31
CA TYR A 136 24.26 3.32 0.17
C TYR A 136 23.41 2.08 0.40
N GLU A 137 23.67 1.01 -0.35
CA GLU A 137 22.94 -0.26 -0.27
C GLU A 137 23.88 -1.38 0.15
N ALA A 138 23.52 -2.10 1.22
CA ALA A 138 24.32 -3.19 1.76
C ALA A 138 24.37 -4.41 0.82
N LEU A 139 23.28 -4.66 0.09
CA LEU A 139 23.11 -5.84 -0.76
C LEU A 139 23.68 -5.65 -2.17
N PRO A 140 23.88 -6.75 -2.92
CA PRO A 140 24.32 -6.69 -4.32
C PRO A 140 23.23 -6.22 -5.28
N VAL A 141 22.02 -5.93 -4.80
CA VAL A 141 20.86 -5.50 -5.60
C VAL A 141 20.12 -4.37 -4.90
N ALA A 142 19.56 -3.45 -5.69
CA ALA A 142 18.70 -2.39 -5.17
C ALA A 142 17.25 -2.85 -4.99
N GLY A 143 16.44 -2.08 -4.24
CA GLY A 143 15.00 -2.31 -4.06
C GLY A 143 14.60 -2.87 -2.70
N GLY A 144 15.57 -3.21 -1.84
CA GLY A 144 15.35 -3.72 -0.49
C GLY A 144 14.40 -4.93 -0.49
N MET A 145 13.39 -4.92 0.40
CA MET A 145 12.42 -6.02 0.51
C MET A 145 11.60 -6.29 -0.76
N LEU A 146 11.52 -5.36 -1.72
CA LEU A 146 10.93 -5.67 -3.03
C LEU A 146 11.73 -6.75 -3.76
N SER A 147 13.06 -6.65 -3.69
CA SER A 147 13.98 -7.51 -4.41
C SER A 147 14.32 -8.78 -3.63
N VAL A 148 14.45 -8.69 -2.30
CA VAL A 148 14.87 -9.83 -1.48
C VAL A 148 13.78 -10.44 -0.61
N GLY A 149 12.66 -9.74 -0.39
CA GLY A 149 11.53 -10.27 0.36
C GLY A 149 10.48 -10.91 -0.53
N ILE A 150 10.03 -10.19 -1.56
CA ILE A 150 8.93 -10.63 -2.43
C ILE A 150 9.47 -11.54 -3.54
N PRO A 151 8.87 -12.72 -3.77
CA PRO A 151 9.34 -13.65 -4.79
C PRO A 151 9.02 -13.18 -6.22
N PRO A 152 9.81 -13.59 -7.24
CA PRO A 152 9.64 -13.11 -8.61
C PRO A 152 8.29 -13.47 -9.22
N TYR A 153 7.72 -14.63 -8.86
CA TYR A 153 6.40 -15.06 -9.33
C TYR A 153 5.23 -14.14 -8.88
N ARG A 154 5.46 -13.24 -7.92
CA ARG A 154 4.53 -12.17 -7.51
C ARG A 154 4.99 -10.80 -7.99
N LEU A 155 6.30 -10.55 -8.01
CA LEU A 155 6.89 -9.29 -8.42
C LEU A 155 8.12 -9.52 -9.31
N PRO A 156 7.97 -9.43 -10.65
CA PRO A 156 9.07 -9.63 -11.58
C PRO A 156 10.25 -8.69 -11.30
N ARG A 157 11.48 -9.20 -11.43
CA ARG A 157 12.71 -8.45 -11.11
C ARG A 157 12.93 -7.26 -12.04
N GLU A 158 12.68 -7.44 -13.32
CA GLU A 158 12.70 -6.40 -14.35
C GLU A 158 11.84 -5.18 -13.97
N THR A 159 10.69 -5.39 -13.32
CA THR A 159 9.81 -4.29 -12.89
C THR A 159 10.45 -3.43 -11.79
N ILE A 160 11.24 -4.05 -10.91
CA ILE A 160 11.99 -3.33 -9.87
C ILE A 160 13.20 -2.63 -10.48
N GLU A 161 13.92 -3.32 -11.37
CA GLU A 161 15.08 -2.78 -12.07
C GLU A 161 14.72 -1.53 -12.89
N ASP A 162 13.62 -1.56 -13.63
CA ASP A 162 13.10 -0.40 -14.36
C ASP A 162 12.86 0.80 -13.44
N ALA A 163 12.19 0.58 -12.31
CA ALA A 163 11.94 1.62 -11.32
C ALA A 163 13.24 2.23 -10.76
N VAL A 164 14.24 1.38 -10.47
CA VAL A 164 15.57 1.82 -10.01
C VAL A 164 16.29 2.59 -11.12
N ASN A 165 16.22 2.13 -12.37
CA ASN A 165 16.88 2.75 -13.51
C ASN A 165 16.34 4.15 -13.79
N TRP A 166 15.04 4.38 -13.63
CA TRP A 166 14.47 5.72 -13.80
C TRP A 166 14.92 6.69 -12.70
N ILE A 167 15.16 6.20 -11.48
CA ILE A 167 15.72 7.00 -10.39
C ILE A 167 17.19 7.32 -10.67
N LYS A 168 17.99 6.34 -11.11
CA LYS A 168 19.37 6.58 -11.56
C LYS A 168 19.44 7.59 -12.70
N ALA A 169 18.48 7.56 -13.62
CA ALA A 169 18.38 8.51 -14.73
C ALA A 169 18.13 9.98 -14.29
N LEU A 170 17.76 10.22 -13.02
CA LEU A 170 17.70 11.56 -12.42
C LEU A 170 19.06 12.04 -11.87
N GLY A 171 20.11 11.22 -11.96
CA GLY A 171 21.44 11.53 -11.43
C GLY A 171 21.72 11.01 -10.01
N VAL A 172 20.85 10.14 -9.47
CA VAL A 172 21.08 9.50 -8.17
C VAL A 172 22.19 8.44 -8.30
N ASP A 173 23.23 8.56 -7.47
CA ASP A 173 24.29 7.55 -7.34
C ASP A 173 23.85 6.45 -6.37
N ILE A 174 23.68 5.21 -6.84
CA ILE A 174 23.30 4.06 -6.00
C ILE A 174 24.48 3.10 -5.90
N ARG A 175 25.09 3.04 -4.73
CA ARG A 175 26.26 2.21 -4.41
C ARG A 175 25.84 0.92 -3.74
N LEU A 176 25.87 -0.17 -4.50
CA LEU A 176 25.59 -1.53 -4.03
C LEU A 176 26.81 -2.09 -3.29
N ASN A 177 26.60 -3.12 -2.47
CA ASN A 177 27.64 -3.74 -1.63
C ASN A 177 28.40 -2.72 -0.75
N ASN A 178 27.70 -1.70 -0.25
CA ASN A 178 28.26 -0.65 0.58
C ASN A 178 27.48 -0.55 1.91
N PRO A 179 27.62 -1.55 2.80
CA PRO A 179 26.93 -1.53 4.09
C PRO A 179 27.44 -0.37 4.95
N ILE A 180 26.51 0.30 5.64
CA ILE A 180 26.83 1.22 6.73
C ILE A 180 26.43 0.52 8.03
N ASP A 181 27.36 -0.25 8.56
CA ASP A 181 27.14 -1.21 9.66
C ASP A 181 28.04 -0.94 10.87
N THR A 182 28.83 0.14 10.83
CA THR A 182 29.67 0.57 11.95
C THR A 182 29.43 2.05 12.30
N PRO A 183 29.60 2.42 13.58
CA PRO A 183 29.57 3.81 14.02
C PRO A 183 30.53 4.72 13.23
N ASP A 184 31.73 4.23 12.89
CA ASP A 184 32.74 5.04 12.17
C ASP A 184 32.32 5.32 10.71
N ALA A 185 31.72 4.33 10.04
CA ALA A 185 31.17 4.52 8.69
C ALA A 185 30.01 5.52 8.70
N PHE A 186 29.13 5.44 9.70
CA PHE A 186 28.05 6.41 9.86
C PHE A 186 28.56 7.83 10.14
N ASP A 187 29.54 7.98 11.03
CA ASP A 187 30.17 9.28 11.33
C ASP A 187 30.88 9.88 10.11
N ALA A 188 31.39 9.05 9.20
CA ALA A 188 31.96 9.54 7.93
C ALA A 188 30.89 10.21 7.05
N LEU A 189 29.69 9.63 6.96
CA LEU A 189 28.58 10.24 6.23
C LEU A 189 28.16 11.58 6.84
N LEU A 190 28.13 11.68 8.17
CA LEU A 190 27.77 12.92 8.87
C LEU A 190 28.76 14.07 8.63
N ARG A 191 30.02 13.77 8.27
CA ARG A 191 31.03 14.77 7.93
C ARG A 191 30.97 15.21 6.46
N GLU A 192 30.55 14.31 5.57
CA GLU A 192 30.59 14.55 4.12
C GLU A 192 29.29 15.15 3.58
N TYR A 193 28.14 14.84 4.20
CA TYR A 193 26.82 15.15 3.67
C TYR A 193 26.10 16.22 4.50
N SER A 194 25.30 17.04 3.84
CA SER A 194 24.49 18.09 4.49
C SER A 194 23.29 17.50 5.26
N ALA A 195 22.81 16.34 4.82
CA ALA A 195 21.80 15.57 5.52
C ALA A 195 21.98 14.06 5.27
N VAL A 196 21.52 13.24 6.23
CA VAL A 196 21.51 11.78 6.13
C VAL A 196 20.11 11.25 6.40
N TYR A 197 19.63 10.34 5.55
CA TYR A 197 18.33 9.66 5.72
C TYR A 197 18.53 8.15 5.97
N LEU A 198 18.00 7.67 7.09
CA LEU A 198 18.02 6.26 7.47
C LEU A 198 16.79 5.54 6.91
N ALA A 199 17.00 4.65 5.94
CA ALA A 199 15.96 3.86 5.27
C ALA A 199 16.32 2.35 5.24
N THR A 200 16.94 1.85 6.32
CA THR A 200 17.54 0.50 6.42
C THR A 200 16.54 -0.65 6.51
N GLY A 201 15.25 -0.36 6.70
CA GLY A 201 14.19 -1.36 6.77
C GLY A 201 14.25 -2.27 8.01
N ALA A 202 13.56 -3.41 7.94
CA ALA A 202 13.48 -4.41 9.01
C ALA A 202 13.99 -5.79 8.55
N HIS A 203 15.31 -5.95 8.42
CA HIS A 203 15.92 -7.15 7.84
C HIS A 203 16.19 -8.29 8.84
N ARG A 204 16.00 -8.06 10.15
CA ARG A 204 16.25 -9.09 11.19
C ARG A 204 14.98 -9.89 11.47
N SER A 205 15.08 -11.21 11.50
CA SER A 205 13.95 -12.07 11.85
C SER A 205 13.71 -12.11 13.36
N GLN A 206 12.45 -12.26 13.77
CA GLN A 206 12.08 -12.59 15.15
C GLN A 206 12.38 -14.06 15.44
N MET A 207 12.81 -14.34 16.67
CA MET A 207 13.11 -15.69 17.17
C MET A 207 11.84 -16.35 17.73
N LEU A 208 11.72 -17.67 17.60
CA LEU A 208 10.62 -18.47 18.15
C LEU A 208 10.73 -18.58 19.68
N GLU A 209 11.95 -18.58 20.22
CA GLU A 209 12.25 -18.72 21.64
C GLU A 209 11.70 -20.04 22.23
N ILE A 210 11.79 -21.11 21.44
CA ILE A 210 11.40 -22.48 21.84
C ILE A 210 12.59 -23.43 21.80
N PRO A 211 12.60 -24.52 22.58
CA PRO A 211 13.72 -25.45 22.57
C PRO A 211 13.87 -26.13 21.20
N GLY A 212 15.12 -26.25 20.72
CA GLY A 212 15.45 -26.86 19.43
C GLY A 212 15.44 -25.91 18.24
N GLU A 213 15.23 -24.60 18.45
CA GLU A 213 15.33 -23.58 17.39
C GLU A 213 16.74 -23.51 16.76
N GLU A 214 17.76 -23.92 17.50
CA GLU A 214 19.17 -23.96 17.07
C GLU A 214 19.55 -25.18 16.22
N LEU A 215 18.61 -26.09 15.93
CA LEU A 215 18.88 -27.30 15.15
C LEU A 215 19.14 -26.98 13.67
N GLU A 216 19.94 -27.83 13.01
CA GLU A 216 20.14 -27.72 11.57
C GLU A 216 18.82 -28.00 10.85
N GLY A 217 18.45 -27.13 9.89
CA GLY A 217 17.16 -27.20 9.19
C GLY A 217 16.08 -26.31 9.80
N VAL A 218 16.39 -25.52 10.83
CA VAL A 218 15.56 -24.39 11.25
C VAL A 218 16.08 -23.10 10.62
N LEU A 219 15.26 -22.45 9.81
CA LEU A 219 15.55 -21.18 9.15
C LEU A 219 14.52 -20.13 9.54
N HIS A 220 14.85 -18.86 9.32
CA HIS A 220 13.91 -17.76 9.48
C HIS A 220 13.45 -17.22 8.13
N GLY A 221 12.20 -16.77 8.07
CA GLY A 221 11.52 -16.40 6.82
C GLY A 221 12.25 -15.30 6.04
N VAL A 222 12.77 -14.27 6.70
CA VAL A 222 13.50 -13.19 6.00
C VAL A 222 14.78 -13.72 5.37
N THR A 223 15.56 -14.51 6.09
CA THR A 223 16.79 -15.14 5.58
C THR A 223 16.47 -16.10 4.44
N PHE A 224 15.47 -16.96 4.61
CA PHE A 224 15.04 -17.91 3.59
C PHE A 224 14.64 -17.21 2.28
N MET A 225 13.80 -16.17 2.36
CA MET A 225 13.37 -15.43 1.18
C MET A 225 14.53 -14.68 0.54
N LYS A 226 15.39 -14.03 1.34
CA LYS A 226 16.58 -13.33 0.84
C LYS A 226 17.50 -14.29 0.08
N ASP A 227 17.84 -15.43 0.66
CA ASP A 227 18.72 -16.41 0.04
C ASP A 227 18.11 -17.00 -1.23
N THR A 228 16.80 -17.25 -1.23
CA THR A 228 16.05 -17.74 -2.39
C THR A 228 16.07 -16.71 -3.51
N ASN A 229 15.75 -15.46 -3.19
CA ASN A 229 15.63 -14.38 -4.16
C ASN A 229 16.98 -13.90 -4.72
N LEU A 230 18.07 -14.11 -3.98
CA LEU A 230 19.44 -13.88 -4.46
C LEU A 230 20.04 -15.10 -5.20
N GLY A 231 19.27 -16.18 -5.36
CA GLY A 231 19.73 -17.40 -6.04
C GLY A 231 20.75 -18.24 -5.24
N LEU A 232 20.94 -17.92 -3.95
CA LEU A 232 21.81 -18.67 -3.03
C LEU A 232 21.18 -20.00 -2.61
N ARG A 233 19.83 -20.05 -2.56
CA ARG A 233 19.06 -21.26 -2.26
C ARG A 233 18.35 -21.78 -3.50
N LYS A 234 18.70 -23.01 -3.90
CA LYS A 234 18.16 -23.65 -5.11
C LYS A 234 17.24 -24.83 -4.85
N THR A 235 17.36 -25.46 -3.68
CA THR A 235 16.54 -26.61 -3.29
C THR A 235 16.17 -26.54 -1.81
N VAL A 236 15.12 -27.28 -1.45
CA VAL A 236 14.72 -27.54 -0.07
C VAL A 236 14.46 -29.06 0.13
N PRO A 237 14.47 -29.56 1.37
CA PRO A 237 14.04 -30.91 1.68
C PRO A 237 12.57 -31.19 1.32
N GLU A 238 12.16 -32.46 1.39
CA GLU A 238 10.83 -32.90 0.93
C GLU A 238 9.68 -32.37 1.81
N ARG A 239 9.86 -32.34 3.14
CA ARG A 239 8.82 -31.92 4.09
C ARG A 239 9.18 -30.61 4.77
N VAL A 240 8.40 -29.55 4.49
CA VAL A 240 8.64 -28.20 5.00
C VAL A 240 7.47 -27.73 5.87
N ALA A 241 7.76 -27.25 7.07
CA ALA A 241 6.80 -26.52 7.91
C ALA A 241 7.15 -25.03 7.98
N VAL A 242 6.19 -24.18 7.67
CA VAL A 242 6.31 -22.72 7.78
C VAL A 242 5.47 -22.24 8.95
N LEU A 243 6.08 -21.48 9.86
CA LEU A 243 5.43 -20.98 11.07
C LEU A 243 5.04 -19.52 10.85
N GLY A 244 3.74 -19.21 10.84
CA GLY A 244 3.23 -17.86 10.62
C GLY A 244 2.00 -17.82 9.73
N GLY A 245 1.44 -16.61 9.53
CA GLY A 245 0.29 -16.39 8.66
C GLY A 245 0.34 -15.07 7.87
N GLY A 246 1.46 -14.36 7.91
CA GLY A 246 1.66 -13.15 7.10
C GLY A 246 2.10 -13.46 5.68
N PHE A 247 2.26 -12.42 4.85
CA PHE A 247 2.76 -12.55 3.48
C PHE A 247 4.08 -13.33 3.42
N THR A 248 5.04 -13.06 4.31
CA THR A 248 6.30 -13.82 4.38
C THR A 248 6.08 -15.32 4.55
N ALA A 249 5.10 -15.74 5.37
CA ALA A 249 4.83 -17.17 5.57
C ALA A 249 4.27 -17.81 4.28
N ILE A 250 3.34 -17.14 3.62
CA ILE A 250 2.77 -17.63 2.36
C ILE A 250 3.82 -17.66 1.25
N ASP A 251 4.66 -16.61 1.15
CA ASP A 251 5.75 -16.54 0.18
C ASP A 251 6.78 -17.65 0.44
N CYS A 252 7.17 -17.89 1.69
CA CYS A 252 8.05 -19.01 2.03
C CYS A 252 7.44 -20.35 1.60
N ALA A 253 6.18 -20.61 1.94
CA ALA A 253 5.52 -21.87 1.63
C ALA A 253 5.41 -22.13 0.12
N ARG A 254 4.96 -21.13 -0.64
CA ARG A 254 4.82 -21.22 -2.11
C ARG A 254 6.18 -21.30 -2.81
N SER A 255 7.21 -20.68 -2.25
CA SER A 255 8.59 -20.77 -2.77
C SER A 255 9.20 -22.14 -2.48
N SER A 256 8.92 -22.74 -1.31
CA SER A 256 9.37 -24.11 -0.98
C SER A 256 8.88 -25.15 -1.99
N LEU A 257 7.63 -25.06 -2.46
CA LEU A 257 7.13 -25.92 -3.53
C LEU A 257 7.95 -25.80 -4.82
N ARG A 258 8.27 -24.56 -5.21
CA ARG A 258 9.06 -24.28 -6.43
C ARG A 258 10.54 -24.66 -6.28
N LEU A 259 11.02 -24.79 -5.04
CA LEU A 259 12.35 -25.31 -4.69
C LEU A 259 12.38 -26.83 -4.50
N GLY A 260 11.29 -27.54 -4.82
CA GLY A 260 11.24 -29.00 -4.85
C GLY A 260 10.67 -29.70 -3.62
N ALA A 261 10.08 -28.97 -2.67
CA ALA A 261 9.35 -29.59 -1.57
C ALA A 261 8.16 -30.41 -2.09
N LYS A 262 7.92 -31.59 -1.50
CA LYS A 262 6.78 -32.46 -1.81
C LYS A 262 5.59 -32.19 -0.89
N GLU A 263 5.87 -31.86 0.36
CA GLU A 263 4.87 -31.58 1.39
C GLU A 263 5.22 -30.24 2.06
N VAL A 264 4.29 -29.29 1.99
CA VAL A 264 4.45 -27.98 2.62
C VAL A 264 3.25 -27.70 3.50
N SER A 265 3.52 -27.41 4.77
CA SER A 265 2.52 -27.12 5.79
C SER A 265 2.75 -25.72 6.35
N VAL A 266 1.68 -24.93 6.48
CA VAL A 266 1.69 -23.64 7.18
C VAL A 266 1.00 -23.83 8.52
N MET A 267 1.70 -23.51 9.61
CA MET A 267 1.18 -23.57 10.97
C MET A 267 0.88 -22.16 11.45
N TYR A 268 -0.40 -21.85 11.64
CA TYR A 268 -0.87 -20.55 12.09
C TYR A 268 -1.64 -20.64 13.40
N ARG A 269 -1.26 -19.80 14.36
CA ARG A 269 -1.80 -19.83 15.72
C ARG A 269 -3.27 -19.39 15.84
N ARG A 270 -3.85 -18.77 14.81
CA ARG A 270 -5.24 -18.26 14.78
C ARG A 270 -6.03 -18.88 13.61
N THR A 271 -7.24 -18.37 13.33
CA THR A 271 -8.06 -18.84 12.20
C THR A 271 -7.74 -18.04 10.94
N LEU A 272 -8.45 -18.34 9.84
CA LEU A 272 -8.29 -17.65 8.56
C LEU A 272 -8.68 -16.17 8.66
N GLU A 273 -9.69 -15.85 9.47
CA GLU A 273 -10.24 -14.50 9.64
C GLU A 273 -9.22 -13.52 10.23
N GLU A 274 -8.34 -13.99 11.14
CA GLU A 274 -7.26 -13.16 11.69
C GLU A 274 -5.94 -13.24 10.89
N MET A 275 -5.91 -13.94 9.76
CA MET A 275 -4.69 -14.12 8.97
C MET A 275 -4.26 -12.78 8.32
N PRO A 276 -3.01 -12.31 8.55
CA PRO A 276 -2.55 -11.05 7.94
C PRO A 276 -2.32 -11.11 6.42
N ALA A 277 -2.08 -12.30 5.85
CA ALA A 277 -1.90 -12.45 4.41
C ALA A 277 -3.22 -12.19 3.64
N GLY A 278 -3.11 -11.65 2.43
CA GLY A 278 -4.28 -11.36 1.59
C GLY A 278 -5.03 -12.62 1.17
N GLU A 279 -6.36 -12.54 1.09
CA GLU A 279 -7.24 -13.66 0.74
C GLU A 279 -6.83 -14.37 -0.56
N LEU A 280 -6.45 -13.60 -1.58
CA LEU A 280 -5.98 -14.12 -2.86
C LEU A 280 -4.73 -15.02 -2.68
N GLU A 281 -3.77 -14.58 -1.88
CA GLU A 281 -2.52 -15.32 -1.63
C GLU A 281 -2.78 -16.64 -0.90
N VAL A 282 -3.63 -16.60 0.13
CA VAL A 282 -3.99 -17.79 0.91
C VAL A 282 -4.74 -18.79 0.05
N ARG A 283 -5.69 -18.31 -0.77
CA ARG A 283 -6.42 -19.16 -1.72
C ARG A 283 -5.49 -19.80 -2.74
N MET A 284 -4.55 -19.05 -3.32
CA MET A 284 -3.58 -19.58 -4.28
C MET A 284 -2.63 -20.59 -3.62
N ALA A 285 -2.20 -20.35 -2.38
CA ALA A 285 -1.40 -21.31 -1.63
C ALA A 285 -2.16 -22.64 -1.43
N GLY A 286 -3.43 -22.59 -1.06
CA GLY A 286 -4.29 -23.78 -0.95
C GLY A 286 -4.48 -24.52 -2.28
N GLN A 287 -4.65 -23.78 -3.39
CA GLN A 287 -4.71 -24.36 -4.74
C GLN A 287 -3.41 -25.05 -5.16
N GLU A 288 -2.26 -24.54 -4.68
CA GLU A 288 -0.93 -25.14 -4.86
C GLU A 288 -0.67 -26.36 -3.96
N GLY A 289 -1.63 -26.76 -3.13
CA GLY A 289 -1.54 -27.96 -2.28
C GLY A 289 -0.89 -27.72 -0.91
N ILE A 290 -0.68 -26.47 -0.52
CA ILE A 290 -0.13 -26.13 0.80
C ILE A 290 -1.17 -26.43 1.88
N GLN A 291 -0.77 -27.23 2.87
CA GLN A 291 -1.63 -27.64 3.98
C GLN A 291 -1.70 -26.52 5.04
N MET A 292 -2.90 -26.02 5.31
CA MET A 292 -3.11 -24.96 6.30
C MET A 292 -3.53 -25.55 7.64
N HIS A 293 -2.66 -25.45 8.64
CA HIS A 293 -2.96 -25.83 10.03
C HIS A 293 -3.27 -24.58 10.85
N TYR A 294 -4.55 -24.20 10.85
CA TYR A 294 -5.07 -23.15 11.72
C TYR A 294 -5.06 -23.57 13.20
N LEU A 295 -5.17 -22.58 14.08
CA LEU A 295 -5.22 -22.77 15.53
C LEU A 295 -4.10 -23.70 16.03
N THR A 296 -2.90 -23.54 15.49
CA THR A 296 -1.76 -24.41 15.78
C THR A 296 -0.55 -23.57 16.16
N SER A 297 0.06 -23.82 17.32
CA SER A 297 1.27 -23.14 17.78
C SER A 297 2.42 -24.12 18.01
N PRO A 298 3.66 -23.75 17.64
CA PRO A 298 4.82 -24.57 17.92
C PRO A 298 5.14 -24.53 19.42
N VAL A 299 5.60 -25.66 19.96
CA VAL A 299 5.98 -25.82 21.37
C VAL A 299 7.46 -26.15 21.50
N ARG A 300 7.97 -27.06 20.65
CA ARG A 300 9.36 -27.52 20.68
C ARG A 300 9.75 -28.14 19.35
N ILE A 301 11.02 -28.08 19.00
CA ILE A 301 11.59 -28.72 17.81
C ILE A 301 12.50 -29.86 18.27
N THR A 302 12.45 -30.99 17.57
CA THR A 302 13.27 -32.16 17.87
C THR A 302 14.10 -32.58 16.68
N GLY A 303 15.35 -32.97 16.94
CA GLY A 303 16.29 -33.39 15.91
C GLY A 303 16.83 -34.81 16.11
N GLY A 304 17.44 -35.34 15.06
CA GLY A 304 18.16 -36.60 15.08
C GLY A 304 19.51 -36.49 15.81
N HIS A 305 20.24 -37.61 15.83
CA HIS A 305 21.59 -37.66 16.43
C HIS A 305 22.60 -36.74 15.74
N ASP A 306 22.36 -36.39 14.50
CA ASP A 306 23.14 -35.45 13.68
C ASP A 306 22.77 -33.97 13.91
N ARG A 307 21.88 -33.69 14.88
CA ARG A 307 21.31 -32.37 15.17
C ARG A 307 20.48 -31.76 14.04
N ARG A 308 20.05 -32.55 13.05
CA ARG A 308 19.09 -32.11 12.03
C ARG A 308 17.68 -32.23 12.54
N VAL A 309 16.84 -31.26 12.23
CA VAL A 309 15.41 -31.31 12.55
C VAL A 309 14.76 -32.55 11.93
N THR A 310 13.88 -33.18 12.70
CA THR A 310 13.07 -34.32 12.22
C THR A 310 11.58 -34.13 12.51
N HIS A 311 11.24 -33.40 13.56
CA HIS A 311 9.85 -33.14 13.94
C HIS A 311 9.69 -31.79 14.65
N ILE A 312 8.49 -31.25 14.57
CA ILE A 312 8.02 -30.15 15.40
C ILE A 312 6.83 -30.61 16.25
N GLU A 313 6.88 -30.31 17.54
CA GLU A 313 5.79 -30.47 18.48
C GLU A 313 4.91 -29.23 18.44
N CYS A 314 3.61 -29.43 18.22
CA CYS A 314 2.62 -28.35 18.15
C CYS A 314 1.47 -28.60 19.13
N ILE A 315 0.78 -27.52 19.50
CA ILE A 315 -0.42 -27.55 20.34
C ILE A 315 -1.59 -26.87 19.61
N LYS A 316 -2.81 -27.36 19.84
CA LYS A 316 -4.01 -26.70 19.33
C LYS A 316 -4.39 -25.50 20.19
N ASN A 317 -4.99 -24.49 19.55
CA ASN A 317 -5.50 -23.30 20.21
C ASN A 317 -7.02 -23.19 20.10
N THR A 318 -7.61 -22.47 21.03
CA THR A 318 -8.89 -21.77 20.83
C THR A 318 -8.63 -20.27 20.70
N LEU A 319 -9.62 -19.53 20.22
CA LEU A 319 -9.54 -18.07 20.22
C LEU A 319 -10.11 -17.52 21.53
N GLY A 320 -9.28 -16.76 22.25
CA GLY A 320 -9.69 -15.95 23.39
C GLY A 320 -10.25 -14.59 22.94
N GLU A 321 -10.20 -13.63 23.87
CA GLU A 321 -10.64 -12.26 23.63
C GLU A 321 -9.77 -11.54 22.59
N PRO A 322 -10.35 -10.58 21.84
CA PRO A 322 -9.60 -9.67 20.98
C PRO A 322 -8.60 -8.83 21.78
N ASP A 323 -7.44 -8.57 21.17
CA ASP A 323 -6.51 -7.54 21.63
C ASP A 323 -7.01 -6.12 21.29
N GLU A 324 -6.25 -5.09 21.65
CA GLU A 324 -6.58 -3.67 21.38
C GLU A 324 -6.77 -3.37 19.88
N LYS A 325 -6.24 -4.22 18.99
CA LYS A 325 -6.39 -4.11 17.53
C LYS A 325 -7.56 -4.97 17.00
N GLY A 326 -8.39 -5.49 17.89
CA GLY A 326 -9.52 -6.37 17.56
C GLY A 326 -9.10 -7.82 17.23
N ARG A 327 -7.81 -8.16 17.30
CA ARG A 327 -7.32 -9.47 16.87
C ARG A 327 -7.35 -10.47 18.03
N ARG A 328 -8.05 -11.58 17.84
CA ARG A 328 -8.22 -12.60 18.89
C ARG A 328 -6.90 -13.25 19.30
N ARG A 329 -6.72 -13.43 20.61
CA ARG A 329 -5.52 -14.06 21.18
C ARG A 329 -5.65 -15.60 21.10
N PRO A 330 -4.59 -16.31 20.67
CA PRO A 330 -4.59 -17.76 20.74
C PRO A 330 -4.43 -18.24 22.18
N VAL A 331 -5.27 -19.20 22.59
CA VAL A 331 -5.22 -19.83 23.92
C VAL A 331 -4.94 -21.32 23.75
N PRO A 332 -3.81 -21.84 24.27
CA PRO A 332 -3.46 -23.25 24.10
C PRO A 332 -4.46 -24.20 24.79
N VAL A 333 -4.86 -25.24 24.07
CA VAL A 333 -5.74 -26.31 24.57
C VAL A 333 -4.89 -27.39 25.22
N LYS A 334 -4.98 -27.53 26.54
CA LYS A 334 -4.21 -28.52 27.30
C LYS A 334 -4.47 -29.94 26.78
N GLY A 335 -3.41 -30.75 26.66
CA GLY A 335 -3.49 -32.14 26.22
C GLY A 335 -3.69 -32.34 24.71
N SER A 336 -3.63 -31.26 23.92
CA SER A 336 -3.80 -31.31 22.46
C SER A 336 -2.48 -31.35 21.68
N ASN A 337 -1.36 -31.66 22.34
CA ASN A 337 -0.05 -31.71 21.71
C ASN A 337 0.02 -32.83 20.68
N PHE A 338 0.70 -32.57 19.57
CA PHE A 338 0.94 -33.55 18.52
C PHE A 338 2.27 -33.27 17.82
N MET A 339 2.87 -34.32 17.25
CA MET A 339 4.12 -34.24 16.52
C MET A 339 3.86 -34.21 15.02
N VAL A 340 4.58 -33.34 14.30
CA VAL A 340 4.55 -33.27 12.84
C VAL A 340 5.96 -33.56 12.31
N PRO A 341 6.13 -34.58 11.45
CA PRO A 341 7.43 -34.89 10.87
C PRO A 341 7.81 -33.86 9.81
N VAL A 342 9.02 -33.29 9.91
CA VAL A 342 9.49 -32.20 9.06
C VAL A 342 11.01 -32.28 8.88
N ASP A 343 11.50 -31.87 7.72
CA ASP A 343 12.93 -31.85 7.39
C ASP A 343 13.46 -30.41 7.30
N LEU A 344 12.56 -29.42 7.23
CA LEU A 344 12.86 -28.00 7.26
C LEU A 344 11.76 -27.25 8.00
N ILE A 345 12.14 -26.34 8.89
CA ILE A 345 11.25 -25.39 9.55
C ILE A 345 11.62 -23.98 9.11
N ILE A 346 10.63 -23.17 8.73
CA ILE A 346 10.81 -21.77 8.37
C ILE A 346 9.99 -20.89 9.32
N ALA A 347 10.65 -20.21 10.24
CA ALA A 347 10.04 -19.28 11.19
C ALA A 347 9.76 -17.92 10.53
N ALA A 348 8.51 -17.69 10.13
CA ALA A 348 8.04 -16.45 9.48
C ALA A 348 7.09 -15.66 10.42
N ILE A 349 7.56 -15.42 11.65
CA ILE A 349 6.74 -14.88 12.75
C ILE A 349 6.90 -13.38 13.02
N GLY A 350 7.79 -12.69 12.30
CA GLY A 350 7.98 -11.25 12.42
C GLY A 350 9.37 -10.80 11.98
N GLN A 351 9.53 -9.49 11.89
CA GLN A 351 10.77 -8.83 11.48
C GLN A 351 11.05 -7.64 12.39
N SER A 352 12.31 -7.22 12.46
CA SER A 352 12.78 -6.07 13.24
C SER A 352 13.89 -5.32 12.51
N PRO A 353 14.00 -4.00 12.72
CA PRO A 353 15.16 -3.22 12.30
C PRO A 353 16.45 -3.71 12.98
N ASP A 354 17.55 -3.57 12.26
CA ASP A 354 18.89 -3.72 12.81
C ASP A 354 19.59 -2.35 12.77
N MET A 355 19.82 -1.79 13.95
CA MET A 355 20.38 -0.47 14.15
C MET A 355 21.68 -0.53 14.97
N GLY A 356 22.36 -1.69 14.99
CA GLY A 356 23.57 -1.89 15.80
C GLY A 356 24.72 -0.92 15.50
N PHE A 357 24.71 -0.28 14.33
CA PHE A 357 25.68 0.74 13.94
C PHE A 357 25.42 2.12 14.59
N LEU A 358 24.23 2.36 15.14
CA LEU A 358 23.90 3.58 15.86
C LEU A 358 24.36 3.44 17.32
N SER A 359 25.38 4.20 17.68
CA SER A 359 25.91 4.27 19.05
C SER A 359 25.46 5.55 19.75
N GLU A 360 25.59 5.62 21.09
CA GLU A 360 25.20 6.81 21.85
C GLU A 360 25.88 8.10 21.35
N ARG A 361 27.15 8.00 20.91
CA ARG A 361 27.91 9.13 20.33
C ARG A 361 27.31 9.68 19.04
N CYS A 362 26.46 8.92 18.35
CA CYS A 362 25.77 9.39 17.16
C CYS A 362 24.69 10.44 17.49
N GLY A 363 24.27 10.59 18.76
CA GLY A 363 23.28 11.61 19.17
C GLY A 363 21.84 11.31 18.72
N ILE A 364 21.57 10.05 18.37
CA ILE A 364 20.24 9.58 17.92
C ILE A 364 19.62 8.76 19.05
N LYS A 365 18.47 9.20 19.54
CA LYS A 365 17.71 8.47 20.56
C LYS A 365 17.07 7.24 19.92
N ILE A 366 17.29 6.08 20.55
CA ILE A 366 16.67 4.81 20.18
C ILE A 366 15.59 4.46 21.22
N ASN A 367 14.46 3.94 20.77
CA ASN A 367 13.40 3.47 21.66
C ASN A 367 13.70 2.06 22.20
N HIS A 368 12.86 1.55 23.10
CA HIS A 368 13.04 0.22 23.69
C HIS A 368 12.92 -0.95 22.69
N TRP A 369 12.42 -0.69 21.47
CA TRP A 369 12.35 -1.65 20.37
C TRP A 369 13.57 -1.60 19.44
N GLY A 370 14.58 -0.78 19.74
CA GLY A 370 15.77 -0.65 18.90
C GLY A 370 15.57 0.23 17.66
N MET A 371 14.52 1.07 17.62
CA MET A 371 14.21 1.93 16.47
C MET A 371 14.54 3.40 16.78
N PRO A 372 15.05 4.19 15.81
CA PRO A 372 15.29 5.61 15.99
C PRO A 372 13.99 6.37 16.25
N VAL A 373 14.04 7.27 17.22
CA VAL A 373 12.94 8.19 17.52
C VAL A 373 13.00 9.36 16.54
N VAL A 374 11.88 9.63 15.88
CA VAL A 374 11.72 10.74 14.94
C VAL A 374 10.54 11.61 15.31
N ASP A 375 10.58 12.85 14.87
CA ASP A 375 9.40 13.72 14.82
C ASP A 375 8.36 13.16 13.82
N ALA A 376 7.08 13.23 14.19
CA ALA A 376 5.99 12.64 13.41
C ALA A 376 5.64 13.42 12.14
N GLU A 377 5.96 14.72 12.09
CA GLU A 377 5.64 15.60 10.97
C GLU A 377 6.81 15.69 9.99
N ASP A 378 8.04 15.83 10.50
CA ASP A 378 9.22 16.09 9.67
C ASP A 378 10.22 14.93 9.57
N PHE A 379 10.02 13.82 10.30
CA PHE A 379 10.85 12.61 10.24
C PHE A 379 12.31 12.83 10.69
N MET A 380 12.63 13.96 11.31
CA MET A 380 13.96 14.25 11.84
C MET A 380 14.16 13.48 13.14
N THR A 381 15.35 12.90 13.29
CA THR A 381 15.76 12.27 14.54
C THR A 381 16.12 13.32 15.58
N THR A 382 16.49 12.90 16.79
CA THR A 382 17.05 13.82 17.81
C THR A 382 18.36 14.49 17.40
N ARG A 383 19.00 14.03 16.31
CA ARG A 383 20.16 14.68 15.72
C ARG A 383 19.74 15.56 14.54
N PRO A 384 19.96 16.88 14.59
CA PRO A 384 19.72 17.77 13.46
C PRO A 384 20.48 17.31 12.20
N GLY A 385 19.79 17.35 11.05
CA GLY A 385 20.33 16.90 9.77
C GLY A 385 20.29 15.38 9.56
N VAL A 386 19.82 14.61 10.54
CA VAL A 386 19.59 13.17 10.38
C VAL A 386 18.10 12.87 10.47
N PHE A 387 17.59 12.18 9.45
CA PHE A 387 16.19 11.80 9.30
C PHE A 387 16.08 10.28 9.23
N ALA A 388 14.91 9.71 9.56
CA ALA A 388 14.67 8.28 9.43
C ALA A 388 13.22 8.00 9.02
N GLY A 389 12.98 6.93 8.25
CA GLY A 389 11.64 6.56 7.83
C GLY A 389 11.51 5.18 7.22
N GLY A 390 10.28 4.75 6.99
CA GLY A 390 9.95 3.40 6.58
C GLY A 390 9.96 2.40 7.74
N ASP A 391 10.21 1.12 7.43
CA ASP A 391 10.13 0.04 8.43
C ASP A 391 11.16 0.17 9.56
N CYS A 392 12.21 0.96 9.33
CA CYS A 392 13.30 1.15 10.28
C CYS A 392 12.85 1.94 11.54
N VAL A 393 11.80 2.77 11.41
CA VAL A 393 11.21 3.59 12.50
C VAL A 393 10.03 2.92 13.19
N THR A 394 9.31 2.05 12.46
CA THR A 394 7.98 1.56 12.86
C THR A 394 7.85 0.05 12.97
N GLY A 395 8.83 -0.70 12.46
CA GLY A 395 8.67 -2.10 12.13
C GLY A 395 7.99 -2.32 10.77
N PRO A 396 7.85 -3.57 10.32
CA PRO A 396 7.39 -3.90 8.97
C PRO A 396 5.96 -3.41 8.70
N ARG A 397 5.82 -2.57 7.67
CA ARG A 397 4.56 -2.00 7.16
C ARG A 397 4.38 -2.27 5.68
N ASN A 398 3.29 -1.77 5.11
CA ASN A 398 2.99 -1.96 3.70
C ASN A 398 3.85 -1.05 2.81
N VAL A 399 4.20 -1.53 1.62
CA VAL A 399 5.08 -0.83 0.66
C VAL A 399 4.62 0.61 0.39
N ILE A 400 3.31 0.84 0.24
CA ILE A 400 2.76 2.17 -0.04
C ILE A 400 2.94 3.16 1.13
N GLU A 401 2.93 2.66 2.37
CA GLU A 401 3.11 3.49 3.58
C GLU A 401 4.56 3.93 3.70
N VAL A 402 5.51 3.02 3.49
CA VAL A 402 6.94 3.36 3.58
C VAL A 402 7.42 4.26 2.42
N ILE A 403 6.76 4.19 1.24
CA ILE A 403 6.94 5.18 0.17
C ILE A 403 6.45 6.55 0.63
N ALA A 404 5.29 6.62 1.29
CA ALA A 404 4.75 7.88 1.79
C ALA A 404 5.71 8.54 2.80
N ASP A 405 6.31 7.76 3.69
CA ASP A 405 7.36 8.24 4.60
C ASP A 405 8.55 8.81 3.85
N GLY A 406 9.09 8.07 2.86
CA GLY A 406 10.24 8.53 2.08
C GLY A 406 9.98 9.87 1.38
N ARG A 407 8.77 10.05 0.84
CA ARG A 407 8.35 11.31 0.23
C ARG A 407 8.15 12.43 1.25
N LYS A 408 7.64 12.13 2.45
CA LYS A 408 7.50 13.10 3.55
C LYS A 408 8.89 13.53 4.06
N ALA A 409 9.78 12.58 4.32
CA ALA A 409 11.15 12.83 4.73
C ALA A 409 11.92 13.64 3.68
N ALA A 410 11.79 13.34 2.39
CA ALA A 410 12.43 14.15 1.33
C ALA A 410 11.99 15.62 1.34
N ARG A 411 10.70 15.88 1.61
CA ARG A 411 10.20 17.26 1.76
C ARG A 411 10.79 17.93 2.99
N ALA A 412 10.85 17.23 4.12
CA ALA A 412 11.42 17.76 5.36
C ALA A 412 12.93 18.02 5.24
N ILE A 413 13.69 17.12 4.62
CA ILE A 413 15.11 17.28 4.33
C ILE A 413 15.33 18.51 3.45
N HIS A 414 14.55 18.66 2.37
CA HIS A 414 14.70 19.82 1.51
C HIS A 414 14.39 21.13 2.27
N ARG A 415 13.28 21.20 3.02
CA ARG A 415 12.96 22.36 3.86
C ARG A 415 14.08 22.66 4.87
N PHE A 416 14.65 21.65 5.50
CA PHE A 416 15.78 21.79 6.43
C PHE A 416 17.02 22.38 5.75
N LEU A 417 17.28 22.01 4.48
CA LEU A 417 18.48 22.42 3.75
C LEU A 417 18.36 23.78 3.05
N THR A 418 17.16 24.18 2.63
CA THR A 418 16.92 25.39 1.82
C THR A 418 16.11 26.46 2.53
N GLY A 419 15.36 26.10 3.58
CA GLY A 419 14.35 26.96 4.20
C GLY A 419 13.08 27.14 3.37
N GLU A 420 12.95 26.46 2.22
CA GLU A 420 11.76 26.56 1.36
C GLU A 420 10.56 25.86 2.01
N GLU A 421 9.53 26.64 2.23
CA GLU A 421 8.22 26.21 2.70
C GLU A 421 7.41 25.53 1.57
N ARG A 422 6.36 24.81 1.97
CA ARG A 422 5.51 24.12 1.03
C ARG A 422 4.56 25.10 0.33
N ASN A 423 4.59 25.12 -1.00
CA ASN A 423 3.56 25.79 -1.79
C ASN A 423 2.17 25.19 -1.52
N GLY A 424 1.14 26.03 -1.51
CA GLY A 424 -0.23 25.64 -1.27
C GLY A 424 -0.76 24.68 -2.34
N TYR A 425 -2.03 24.33 -2.21
CA TYR A 425 -2.77 23.71 -3.30
C TYR A 425 -3.69 24.74 -3.91
N THR A 426 -3.71 24.83 -5.24
CA THR A 426 -4.78 25.53 -5.94
C THR A 426 -5.89 24.52 -6.25
N PHE A 427 -7.11 24.87 -5.85
CA PHE A 427 -8.30 24.08 -6.08
C PHE A 427 -9.12 24.67 -7.23
N TYR A 428 -9.73 23.81 -8.03
CA TYR A 428 -10.60 24.26 -9.10
C TYR A 428 -11.77 23.30 -9.32
N TYR A 429 -12.91 23.91 -9.62
CA TYR A 429 -14.13 23.24 -10.01
C TYR A 429 -14.39 23.49 -11.48
N LYS A 430 -14.77 22.44 -12.21
CA LYS A 430 -15.16 22.56 -13.60
C LYS A 430 -16.52 21.93 -13.81
N ASP A 431 -17.45 22.65 -14.42
CA ASP A 431 -18.73 22.10 -14.86
C ASP A 431 -18.49 20.99 -15.88
N GLN A 432 -19.24 19.91 -15.74
CA GLN A 432 -19.09 18.71 -16.54
C GLN A 432 -20.46 18.14 -16.89
N SER A 433 -20.62 17.74 -18.14
CA SER A 433 -21.79 16.97 -18.55
C SER A 433 -21.75 15.58 -17.92
N PRO A 434 -22.91 15.01 -17.54
CA PRO A 434 -22.97 13.64 -17.03
C PRO A 434 -22.31 12.64 -18.00
N SER A 435 -21.31 11.90 -17.50
CA SER A 435 -20.65 10.85 -18.27
C SER A 435 -21.61 9.71 -18.58
N ASP A 436 -21.54 9.14 -19.78
CA ASP A 436 -22.26 7.91 -20.08
C ASP A 436 -21.74 6.76 -19.22
N ARG A 437 -22.67 6.08 -18.55
CA ARG A 437 -22.38 4.96 -17.67
C ARG A 437 -22.60 3.66 -18.42
N MET A 438 -21.85 2.63 -18.05
CA MET A 438 -22.00 1.31 -18.65
C MET A 438 -23.38 0.71 -18.38
N PRO A 439 -23.85 -0.23 -19.22
CA PRO A 439 -25.04 -1.01 -18.93
C PRO A 439 -24.94 -1.66 -17.54
N ASN A 440 -26.05 -1.68 -16.80
CA ASN A 440 -26.13 -2.26 -15.46
C ASN A 440 -25.15 -1.66 -14.44
N TYR A 441 -24.74 -0.39 -14.61
CA TYR A 441 -23.81 0.32 -13.73
C TYR A 441 -24.17 0.21 -12.23
N GLU A 442 -25.46 0.12 -11.90
CA GLU A 442 -25.99 -0.01 -10.54
C GLU A 442 -25.56 -1.32 -9.86
N SER A 443 -25.43 -2.41 -10.63
CA SER A 443 -25.21 -3.76 -10.08
C SER A 443 -24.14 -4.57 -10.81
N ALA A 444 -23.25 -3.90 -11.55
CA ALA A 444 -22.19 -4.56 -12.32
C ALA A 444 -21.23 -5.34 -11.39
N PRO A 445 -21.00 -6.64 -11.63
CA PRO A 445 -20.18 -7.47 -10.76
C PRO A 445 -18.69 -7.09 -10.81
N ARG A 446 -17.99 -7.25 -9.68
CA ARG A 446 -16.54 -7.05 -9.61
C ARG A 446 -15.81 -8.11 -10.45
N GLN A 447 -14.83 -7.67 -11.24
CA GLN A 447 -14.04 -8.55 -12.09
C GLN A 447 -12.88 -9.20 -11.31
N SER A 448 -12.55 -10.44 -11.67
CA SER A 448 -11.43 -11.21 -11.10
C SER A 448 -10.21 -11.16 -12.01
N GLN A 449 -9.02 -11.17 -11.40
CA GLN A 449 -7.76 -11.30 -12.13
C GLN A 449 -7.58 -12.72 -12.70
N ASP A 450 -6.87 -12.81 -13.81
CA ASP A 450 -6.40 -14.06 -14.40
C ASP A 450 -5.13 -14.53 -13.67
N ALA A 451 -4.92 -15.85 -13.68
CA ALA A 451 -3.71 -16.47 -13.13
C ALA A 451 -3.27 -17.63 -14.02
N LEU A 452 -1.98 -17.95 -13.99
CA LEU A 452 -1.47 -19.11 -14.71
C LEU A 452 -2.15 -20.41 -14.26
N PRO A 453 -2.36 -21.37 -15.18
CA PRO A 453 -2.84 -22.70 -14.81
C PRO A 453 -1.82 -23.40 -13.91
N MET A 454 -2.30 -24.29 -13.04
CA MET A 454 -1.48 -25.00 -12.05
C MET A 454 -0.22 -25.66 -12.63
N SER A 455 -0.34 -26.26 -13.81
CA SER A 455 0.78 -26.92 -14.50
C SER A 455 1.94 -25.99 -14.88
N LYS A 456 1.73 -24.67 -14.88
CA LYS A 456 2.75 -23.66 -15.23
C LYS A 456 3.30 -22.89 -14.03
N ARG A 457 2.90 -23.23 -12.80
CA ARG A 457 3.29 -22.51 -11.57
C ARG A 457 4.57 -23.02 -10.90
N GLN A 458 5.30 -23.94 -11.55
CA GLN A 458 6.43 -24.66 -10.94
C GLN A 458 7.73 -23.84 -10.85
N ASN A 459 7.85 -22.76 -11.62
CA ASN A 459 9.06 -21.94 -11.67
C ASN A 459 8.94 -20.71 -10.75
N LEU A 460 10.02 -20.38 -10.03
CA LEU A 460 10.14 -19.17 -9.20
C LEU A 460 10.06 -17.86 -9.99
N ASP A 461 10.55 -17.87 -11.23
CA ASP A 461 10.70 -16.67 -12.07
C ASP A 461 9.48 -16.39 -12.94
N THR A 462 8.48 -17.27 -12.93
CA THR A 462 7.29 -17.12 -13.75
C THR A 462 6.18 -16.43 -12.97
N GLU A 463 5.81 -15.21 -13.39
CA GLU A 463 4.70 -14.45 -12.77
C GLU A 463 3.38 -15.25 -12.83
N VAL A 464 2.78 -15.50 -11.67
CA VAL A 464 1.58 -16.36 -11.56
C VAL A 464 0.30 -15.56 -11.75
N GLU A 465 0.23 -14.39 -11.15
CA GLU A 465 -0.91 -13.48 -11.26
C GLU A 465 -0.74 -12.65 -12.52
N LEU A 466 -1.71 -12.68 -13.44
CA LEU A 466 -1.62 -12.01 -14.74
C LEU A 466 -2.40 -10.68 -14.81
N GLY A 467 -3.10 -10.32 -13.73
CA GLY A 467 -3.93 -9.12 -13.68
C GLY A 467 -5.25 -9.29 -14.42
N LEU A 468 -5.90 -8.18 -14.77
CA LEU A 468 -7.16 -8.21 -15.53
C LEU A 468 -6.87 -8.26 -17.03
N SER A 469 -7.62 -9.09 -17.77
CA SER A 469 -7.70 -8.96 -19.22
C SER A 469 -8.13 -7.55 -19.64
N LYS A 470 -7.86 -7.15 -20.89
CA LYS A 470 -8.25 -5.82 -21.40
C LYS A 470 -9.76 -5.59 -21.33
N GLU A 471 -10.54 -6.64 -21.60
CA GLU A 471 -12.01 -6.61 -21.49
C GLU A 471 -12.47 -6.43 -20.04
N ASN A 472 -11.94 -7.26 -19.13
CA ASN A 472 -12.28 -7.18 -17.70
C ASN A 472 -11.79 -5.86 -17.07
N THR A 473 -10.70 -5.30 -17.58
CA THR A 473 -10.21 -3.97 -17.20
C THR A 473 -11.22 -2.88 -17.52
N SER A 474 -11.77 -2.86 -18.74
CA SER A 474 -12.80 -1.89 -19.11
C SER A 474 -14.09 -2.07 -18.31
N LYS A 475 -14.52 -3.32 -18.10
CA LYS A 475 -15.68 -3.66 -17.25
C LYS A 475 -15.48 -3.20 -15.81
N GLU A 476 -14.32 -3.46 -15.20
CA GLU A 476 -14.05 -3.08 -13.82
C GLU A 476 -13.90 -1.56 -13.67
N ALA A 477 -13.24 -0.89 -14.62
CA ALA A 477 -13.07 0.55 -14.60
C ALA A 477 -14.40 1.30 -14.68
N GLY A 478 -15.33 0.85 -15.52
CA GLY A 478 -16.62 1.52 -15.68
C GLY A 478 -17.60 1.32 -14.51
N ARG A 479 -17.30 0.44 -13.55
CA ARG A 479 -18.03 0.36 -12.25
C ARG A 479 -17.77 1.56 -11.35
N CYS A 480 -16.67 2.28 -11.60
CA CYS A 480 -16.20 3.35 -10.74
C CYS A 480 -17.21 4.49 -10.62
N LEU A 481 -17.49 4.92 -9.38
CA LEU A 481 -18.41 6.03 -9.12
C LEU A 481 -17.91 7.37 -9.63
N LEU A 482 -16.59 7.49 -9.86
CA LEU A 482 -15.91 8.73 -10.19
C LEU A 482 -16.23 9.82 -9.15
N CYS A 483 -15.97 9.57 -7.87
CA CYS A 483 -16.32 10.46 -6.74
C CYS A 483 -15.69 11.86 -6.80
N HIS A 484 -14.77 12.13 -7.73
CA HIS A 484 -14.33 13.49 -8.04
C HIS A 484 -15.38 14.32 -8.79
N TYR A 485 -16.43 13.68 -9.32
CA TYR A 485 -17.64 14.35 -9.77
C TYR A 485 -18.64 14.47 -8.62
N ASN A 486 -19.18 15.66 -8.43
CA ASN A 486 -20.14 15.97 -7.38
C ASN A 486 -21.37 16.64 -8.00
N ILE A 487 -22.53 16.41 -7.38
CA ILE A 487 -23.81 16.98 -7.80
C ILE A 487 -24.09 18.19 -6.92
N PHE A 488 -24.43 19.32 -7.53
CA PHE A 488 -24.82 20.54 -6.85
C PHE A 488 -26.25 20.89 -7.24
N ILE A 489 -27.01 21.40 -6.28
CA ILE A 489 -28.35 21.93 -6.49
C ILE A 489 -28.28 23.40 -6.08
N ASP A 490 -28.57 24.30 -7.02
CA ASP A 490 -28.55 25.73 -6.78
C ASP A 490 -29.96 26.32 -6.53
N GLU A 491 -30.00 27.62 -6.28
CA GLU A 491 -31.19 28.40 -5.95
C GLU A 491 -32.21 28.51 -7.10
N THR A 492 -31.87 28.12 -8.33
CA THR A 492 -32.81 28.13 -9.47
C THR A 492 -33.76 26.93 -9.47
N CYS A 493 -33.62 26.02 -8.49
CA CYS A 493 -34.52 24.88 -8.33
C CYS A 493 -35.99 25.34 -8.23
N ILE A 494 -36.93 24.51 -8.69
CA ILE A 494 -38.37 24.81 -8.62
C ILE A 494 -39.14 23.77 -7.81
N LEU A 495 -38.43 22.93 -7.04
CA LEU A 495 -39.00 21.87 -6.20
C LEU A 495 -39.97 20.93 -6.94
N CYS A 496 -39.74 20.64 -8.23
CA CYS A 496 -40.66 19.81 -9.02
C CYS A 496 -40.58 18.29 -8.71
N GLY A 497 -39.66 17.86 -7.85
CA GLY A 497 -39.49 16.44 -7.48
C GLY A 497 -38.87 15.52 -8.55
N GLY A 498 -38.72 15.98 -9.80
CA GLY A 498 -38.27 15.10 -10.89
C GLY A 498 -36.88 14.46 -10.70
N CYS A 499 -36.00 15.07 -9.91
CA CYS A 499 -34.71 14.49 -9.55
C CYS A 499 -34.81 13.34 -8.53
N ILE A 500 -35.87 13.33 -7.71
CA ILE A 500 -36.21 12.25 -6.78
C ILE A 500 -36.72 11.06 -7.59
N ASP A 501 -37.69 11.30 -8.49
CA ASP A 501 -38.33 10.26 -9.31
C ASP A 501 -37.33 9.48 -10.19
N VAL A 502 -36.31 10.17 -10.70
CA VAL A 502 -35.30 9.56 -11.59
C VAL A 502 -34.12 8.95 -10.83
N CYS A 503 -34.06 9.11 -9.50
CA CYS A 503 -32.91 8.66 -8.73
C CYS A 503 -33.02 7.15 -8.42
N PRO A 504 -32.10 6.30 -8.94
CA PRO A 504 -32.18 4.85 -8.73
C PRO A 504 -31.94 4.41 -7.28
N TYR A 505 -31.30 5.28 -6.48
CA TYR A 505 -30.90 4.97 -5.09
C TYR A 505 -31.66 5.82 -4.06
N ASN A 506 -32.68 6.58 -4.49
CA ASN A 506 -33.46 7.47 -3.62
C ASN A 506 -32.56 8.37 -2.73
N CYS A 507 -31.46 8.87 -3.29
CA CYS A 507 -30.47 9.65 -2.55
C CYS A 507 -30.77 11.16 -2.56
N ILE A 508 -31.85 11.60 -3.22
CA ILE A 508 -32.30 12.99 -3.19
C ILE A 508 -33.66 13.01 -2.50
N SER A 509 -33.84 13.93 -1.56
CA SER A 509 -35.08 14.10 -0.80
C SER A 509 -35.46 15.57 -0.73
N MET A 510 -36.76 15.86 -0.67
CA MET A 510 -37.28 17.18 -0.35
C MET A 510 -37.69 17.16 1.11
N VAL A 511 -37.07 18.02 1.92
CA VAL A 511 -37.25 18.06 3.38
C VAL A 511 -37.68 19.45 3.81
N SER A 512 -38.37 19.55 4.95
CA SER A 512 -38.73 20.85 5.49
C SER A 512 -37.47 21.63 5.88
N ARG A 513 -37.48 22.94 5.70
CA ARG A 513 -36.37 23.80 6.14
C ARG A 513 -36.08 23.66 7.63
N GLU A 514 -37.08 23.39 8.46
CA GLU A 514 -36.96 23.23 9.92
C GLU A 514 -36.16 21.98 10.31
N GLU A 515 -36.06 20.98 9.43
CA GLU A 515 -35.37 19.71 9.69
C GLU A 515 -33.85 19.81 9.46
N VAL A 516 -33.37 20.92 8.90
CA VAL A 516 -31.99 21.09 8.42
C VAL A 516 -31.18 22.01 9.33
N GLU A 517 -30.12 21.46 9.92
CA GLU A 517 -29.16 22.21 10.72
C GLU A 517 -28.07 22.84 9.83
N ILE A 518 -27.91 24.16 9.93
CA ILE A 518 -26.82 24.90 9.27
C ILE A 518 -25.63 24.95 10.23
N ALA A 519 -24.61 24.14 9.98
CA ALA A 519 -23.48 23.98 10.88
C ALA A 519 -22.53 25.18 10.92
N ASP A 520 -22.53 26.04 9.90
CA ASP A 520 -21.56 27.11 9.74
C ASP A 520 -22.25 28.45 9.44
N LYS A 521 -22.18 29.41 10.38
CA LYS A 521 -22.75 30.77 10.25
C LYS A 521 -21.78 31.75 9.57
N SER A 522 -20.63 31.29 9.11
CA SER A 522 -19.65 32.11 8.40
C SER A 522 -20.01 32.28 6.92
N GLY A 523 -20.98 33.15 6.67
CA GLY A 523 -20.95 34.21 5.63
C GLY A 523 -20.45 33.95 4.20
N ASP A 524 -20.44 32.72 3.67
CA ASP A 524 -20.26 32.50 2.22
C ASP A 524 -21.50 31.83 1.63
N GLU A 525 -22.14 32.56 0.74
CA GLU A 525 -23.46 32.36 0.18
C GLU A 525 -23.51 31.15 -0.77
N GLY A 526 -23.95 30.01 -0.25
CA GLY A 526 -24.89 29.14 -0.98
C GLY A 526 -26.28 29.45 -0.43
N ALA A 527 -26.87 30.56 -0.88
CA ALA A 527 -28.10 31.11 -0.33
C ALA A 527 -29.22 30.07 -0.38
N VAL A 528 -29.60 29.51 0.77
CA VAL A 528 -31.02 29.16 0.96
C VAL A 528 -31.72 30.51 1.04
N THR A 529 -32.12 31.01 -0.12
CA THR A 529 -32.84 32.27 -0.26
C THR A 529 -34.05 32.20 0.66
N GLY A 530 -34.16 33.19 1.55
CA GLY A 530 -35.21 33.23 2.55
C GLY A 530 -36.56 33.44 1.87
N ASP A 531 -37.24 32.33 1.56
CA ASP A 531 -38.68 32.19 1.29
C ASP A 531 -39.09 30.72 0.99
N TRP A 532 -38.21 29.73 1.20
CA TRP A 532 -38.48 28.34 0.86
C TRP A 532 -38.84 27.51 2.10
N ASP A 533 -40.06 26.97 2.12
CA ASP A 533 -40.54 26.05 3.17
C ASP A 533 -39.84 24.68 3.13
N ALA A 534 -39.21 24.34 1.99
CA ALA A 534 -38.54 23.07 1.78
C ALA A 534 -37.21 23.23 1.01
N VAL A 535 -36.27 22.31 1.24
CA VAL A 535 -34.98 22.25 0.55
C VAL A 535 -34.72 20.86 -0.01
N MET A 536 -33.97 20.80 -1.12
CA MET A 536 -33.52 19.54 -1.68
C MET A 536 -32.21 19.11 -1.00
N VAL A 537 -32.18 17.92 -0.42
CA VAL A 537 -31.01 17.34 0.23
C VAL A 537 -30.53 16.12 -0.54
N LEU A 538 -29.21 16.05 -0.75
CA LEU A 538 -28.53 14.93 -1.39
C LEU A 538 -27.77 14.12 -0.33
N ASP A 539 -28.11 12.84 -0.21
CA ASP A 539 -27.31 11.84 0.48
C ASP A 539 -26.10 11.46 -0.38
N GLU A 540 -24.97 12.07 -0.03
CA GLU A 540 -23.67 11.90 -0.66
C GLU A 540 -23.12 10.48 -0.57
N GLU A 541 -23.45 9.74 0.49
CA GLU A 541 -22.98 8.38 0.71
C GLU A 541 -23.70 7.38 -0.21
N LYS A 542 -25.00 7.61 -0.47
CA LYS A 542 -25.80 6.80 -1.39
C LYS A 542 -25.66 7.20 -2.86
N CYS A 543 -25.27 8.45 -3.15
CA CYS A 543 -25.22 8.94 -4.52
C CYS A 543 -24.19 8.18 -5.38
N ILE A 544 -24.66 7.52 -6.44
CA ILE A 544 -23.81 6.77 -7.39
C ILE A 544 -23.25 7.63 -8.53
N ARG A 545 -23.45 8.95 -8.52
CA ARG A 545 -22.97 9.88 -9.57
C ARG A 545 -23.41 9.53 -11.00
N CYS A 546 -24.59 8.95 -11.18
CA CYS A 546 -25.10 8.62 -12.53
C CYS A 546 -25.48 9.85 -13.35
N GLY A 547 -25.75 10.99 -12.69
CA GLY A 547 -26.11 12.25 -13.34
C GLY A 547 -27.49 12.26 -13.99
N LEU A 548 -28.36 11.28 -13.71
CA LEU A 548 -29.74 11.26 -14.20
C LEU A 548 -30.54 12.47 -13.72
N CYS A 549 -30.31 12.92 -12.47
CA CYS A 549 -30.92 14.13 -11.92
C CYS A 549 -30.55 15.40 -12.71
N VAL A 550 -29.29 15.52 -13.16
CA VAL A 550 -28.81 16.61 -14.03
C VAL A 550 -29.53 16.57 -15.37
N LYS A 551 -29.61 15.38 -16.00
CA LYS A 551 -30.31 15.21 -17.30
C LYS A 551 -31.82 15.49 -17.19
N ARG A 552 -32.43 15.23 -16.03
CA ARG A 552 -33.88 15.37 -15.79
C ARG A 552 -34.29 16.79 -15.39
N CYS A 553 -33.39 17.60 -14.85
CA CYS A 553 -33.72 18.91 -14.31
C CYS A 553 -34.26 19.85 -15.42
N PRO A 554 -35.51 20.33 -15.34
CA PRO A 554 -36.11 21.13 -16.41
C PRO A 554 -35.56 22.57 -16.48
N VAL A 555 -34.97 23.05 -15.39
CA VAL A 555 -34.47 24.43 -15.22
C VAL A 555 -32.95 24.50 -15.11
N ASN A 556 -32.25 23.37 -15.26
CA ASN A 556 -30.79 23.25 -15.10
C ASN A 556 -30.23 23.64 -13.72
N ALA A 557 -31.06 23.66 -12.68
CA ALA A 557 -30.65 23.92 -11.29
C ALA A 557 -29.74 22.84 -10.69
N ILE A 558 -29.64 21.67 -11.33
CA ILE A 558 -28.78 20.58 -10.88
C ILE A 558 -27.60 20.49 -11.83
N THR A 559 -26.40 20.76 -11.31
CA THR A 559 -25.15 20.70 -12.07
C THR A 559 -24.27 19.56 -11.57
N MET A 560 -23.41 19.04 -12.45
CA MET A 560 -22.33 18.13 -12.07
C MET A 560 -21.01 18.87 -12.24
N LYS A 561 -20.22 18.95 -11.16
CA LYS A 561 -18.90 19.58 -11.21
C LYS A 561 -17.81 18.58 -10.86
N ARG A 562 -16.69 18.68 -11.55
CA ARG A 562 -15.47 17.95 -11.26
C ARG A 562 -14.60 18.76 -10.32
N PHE A 563 -14.24 18.16 -9.20
CA PHE A 563 -13.21 18.64 -8.29
C PHE A 563 -11.84 18.17 -8.76
N ALA A 564 -10.87 19.08 -8.74
CA ALA A 564 -9.46 18.76 -8.91
C ALA A 564 -8.60 19.78 -8.16
N TYR A 565 -7.37 19.39 -7.86
CA TYR A 565 -6.39 20.24 -7.20
C TYR A 565 -5.01 20.00 -7.78
N ALA A 566 -4.19 21.05 -7.79
CA ALA A 566 -2.80 21.01 -8.19
C ALA A 566 -1.93 21.63 -7.09
N VAL A 567 -0.69 21.18 -6.96
CA VAL A 567 0.31 21.86 -6.13
C VAL A 567 0.71 23.14 -6.86
N GLU A 568 0.78 24.26 -6.15
CA GLU A 568 1.27 25.55 -6.67
C GLU A 568 2.74 25.49 -7.11
#